data_AF-A0A383EJ40-F1
#
_entry.id   AF-A0A383EJ40-F1
#
_cell.length_a   1.000
_cell.length_b   1.000
_cell.length_c   1.000
_cell.angle_alpha   90.00
_cell.angle_beta   90.00
_cell.angle_gamma   90.00
#
_symmetry.space_group_name_H-M   'P 1'
#
loop_
_entity.id
_entity.type
_entity.pdbx_description
1 polymer ?
#
loop_
_entity_poly.entity_id
_entity_poly.type
_entity_poly.pdbx_seq_one_letter_code
_entity_poly.pdbx_strand_id
1 'polypeptide(L)'
;MEIPYNVELREDTGLYNSKLGIWLFLASEIMLFGGLFSAYILLRTGAPVWPPIGEHGSILHMLKETIPHATFNTVVLIFSSVTMVMSWVSLKQKDLSKYKVYLGT
;
A
#
# COMPACT_ATOMS: atom_id res chain seq x y z
N MET A 1 -14.43 -31.53 -6.37
CA MET A 1 -15.33 -30.63 -5.61
C MET A 1 -15.13 -29.25 -6.18
N GLU A 2 -16.09 -28.73 -6.93
CA GLU A 2 -16.03 -27.35 -7.45
C GLU A 2 -16.52 -26.39 -6.37
N ILE A 3 -15.73 -25.35 -6.08
CA ILE A 3 -16.09 -24.33 -5.11
C ILE A 3 -16.95 -23.29 -5.86
N PRO A 4 -18.21 -23.06 -5.45
CA PRO A 4 -19.09 -22.10 -6.12
C PRO A 4 -18.52 -20.67 -6.02
N TYR A 5 -18.82 -19.81 -7.00
CA TYR A 5 -18.41 -18.39 -7.06
C TYR A 5 -16.89 -18.13 -7.07
N ASN A 6 -16.11 -19.07 -7.61
CA ASN A 6 -14.67 -18.88 -7.79
C ASN A 6 -14.34 -17.93 -8.95
N VAL A 7 -15.15 -17.96 -10.02
CA VAL A 7 -15.00 -17.12 -11.22
C VAL A 7 -16.26 -16.31 -11.47
N GLU A 8 -17.41 -16.93 -11.27
CA GLU A 8 -18.72 -16.29 -11.42
C GLU A 8 -18.96 -15.28 -10.30
N LEU A 9 -19.63 -14.18 -10.65
CA LEU A 9 -20.05 -13.18 -9.69
C LEU A 9 -21.23 -13.71 -8.89
N ARG A 10 -21.19 -13.51 -7.57
CA ARG A 10 -22.30 -13.85 -6.70
C ARG A 10 -23.41 -12.78 -6.84
N GLU A 11 -24.66 -13.20 -6.94
CA GLU A 11 -25.80 -12.28 -7.23
C GLU A 11 -26.07 -11.26 -6.13
N ASP A 12 -25.78 -11.61 -4.87
CA ASP A 12 -26.03 -10.77 -3.70
C ASP A 12 -25.00 -9.65 -3.50
N THR A 13 -23.75 -9.90 -3.87
CA THR A 13 -22.59 -9.03 -3.59
C THR A 13 -21.95 -8.49 -4.85
N GLY A 14 -22.20 -9.10 -6.01
CA GLY A 14 -21.56 -8.74 -7.28
C GLY A 14 -20.05 -9.02 -7.30
N LEU A 15 -19.53 -9.85 -6.40
CA LEU A 15 -18.10 -10.18 -6.27
C LEU A 15 -17.90 -11.70 -6.26
N TYR A 16 -16.74 -12.15 -6.73
CA TYR A 16 -16.30 -13.54 -6.59
C TYR A 16 -15.48 -13.72 -5.31
N ASN A 17 -15.38 -14.96 -4.83
CA ASN A 17 -14.83 -15.26 -3.50
C ASN A 17 -13.41 -14.72 -3.28
N SER A 18 -12.52 -14.81 -4.26
CA SER A 18 -11.13 -14.34 -4.08
C SER A 18 -11.05 -12.82 -3.96
N LYS A 19 -11.94 -12.05 -4.61
CA LYS A 19 -11.97 -10.59 -4.42
C LYS A 19 -12.43 -10.24 -3.00
N LEU A 20 -13.45 -10.93 -2.48
CA LEU A 20 -13.89 -10.75 -1.09
C LEU A 20 -12.78 -11.13 -0.09
N GLY A 21 -12.05 -12.22 -0.35
CA GLY A 21 -10.89 -12.63 0.45
C GLY A 21 -9.81 -11.56 0.53
N ILE A 22 -9.48 -10.92 -0.60
CA ILE A 22 -8.52 -9.80 -0.63
C ILE A 22 -9.04 -8.59 0.16
N TRP A 23 -10.34 -8.27 0.08
CA TRP A 23 -10.92 -7.18 0.90
C TRP A 23 -10.78 -7.45 2.40
N LEU A 24 -11.08 -8.67 2.86
CA LEU A 24 -10.94 -9.05 4.26
C LEU A 24 -9.47 -9.03 4.72
N PHE A 25 -8.57 -9.52 3.87
CA PHE A 25 -7.13 -9.45 4.13
C PHE A 25 -6.65 -8.00 4.28
N LEU A 26 -7.00 -7.12 3.33
CA LEU A 26 -6.65 -5.70 3.40
C LEU A 26 -7.23 -5.01 4.64
N ALA A 27 -8.46 -5.35 5.05
CA ALA A 27 -9.05 -4.83 6.28
C ALA A 27 -8.25 -5.22 7.52
N SER A 28 -7.71 -6.46 7.57
CA SER A 28 -6.85 -6.91 8.67
C SER A 28 -5.52 -6.14 8.74
N GLU A 29 -4.91 -5.85 7.58
CA GLU A 29 -3.69 -5.04 7.50
C GLU A 29 -3.93 -3.60 7.97
N ILE A 30 -5.07 -3.00 7.63
CA ILE A 30 -5.43 -1.66 8.11
C ILE A 30 -5.52 -1.65 9.65
N MET A 31 -6.08 -2.68 10.27
CA MET A 31 -6.13 -2.78 11.74
C MET A 31 -4.74 -2.93 12.35
N LEU A 32 -3.88 -3.77 11.74
CA LEU A 32 -2.49 -3.95 12.17
C LEU A 32 -1.72 -2.63 12.15
N PHE A 33 -1.71 -1.94 11.00
CA PHE A 33 -1.06 -0.64 10.87
C PHE A 33 -1.72 0.45 11.72
N GLY A 34 -3.03 0.39 11.92
CA GLY A 34 -3.76 1.27 12.84
C GLY A 34 -3.25 1.17 14.28
N GLY A 35 -2.95 -0.04 14.75
CA GLY A 35 -2.31 -0.27 16.05
C GLY A 35 -0.90 0.32 16.13
N LEU A 36 -0.08 0.11 15.09
CA LEU A 36 1.28 0.67 15.01
C LEU A 36 1.28 2.21 14.97
N PHE A 37 0.37 2.83 14.22
CA PHE A 37 0.21 4.28 14.19
C PHE A 37 -0.27 4.83 15.54
N SER A 38 -1.20 4.14 16.20
CA SER A 38 -1.68 4.53 17.52
C SER A 38 -0.55 4.50 18.56
N ALA A 39 0.26 3.44 18.55
CA ALA A 39 1.45 3.34 19.40
C ALA A 39 2.44 4.48 19.13
N TYR A 40 2.72 4.79 17.86
CA TYR A 40 3.56 5.93 17.49
C TYR A 40 3.02 7.26 18.02
N ILE A 41 1.73 7.56 17.80
CA ILE A 41 1.11 8.83 18.23
C ILE A 41 1.16 8.97 19.76
N LEU A 42 0.84 7.91 20.51
CA LEU A 42 0.89 7.93 21.97
C LEU A 42 2.32 8.17 22.48
N LEU A 43 3.31 7.47 21.93
CA LEU A 43 4.72 7.68 22.31
C LEU A 43 5.22 9.08 21.91
N ARG A 44 4.80 9.58 20.74
CA ARG A 44 5.17 10.89 20.20
C ARG A 44 4.64 12.05 21.05
N THR A 45 3.42 11.91 21.57
CA THR A 45 2.73 12.94 22.38
C THR A 45 3.13 12.89 23.84
N GLY A 46 3.48 11.70 24.37
CA GLY A 46 3.99 11.53 25.72
C GLY A 46 5.46 11.94 25.91
N ALA A 47 6.21 12.17 24.84
CA ALA A 47 7.62 12.54 24.91
C ALA A 47 7.82 14.06 25.11
N PRO A 48 8.48 14.52 26.20
CA PRO A 48 8.71 15.94 26.45
C PRO A 48 9.70 16.58 25.47
N VAL A 49 10.61 15.78 24.89
CA VAL A 49 11.56 16.20 23.86
C VAL A 49 11.47 15.22 22.70
N TRP A 50 11.37 15.77 21.48
CA TRP A 50 11.35 14.97 20.27
C TRP A 50 11.98 15.73 19.08
N PRO A 51 12.77 15.07 18.21
CA PRO A 51 13.16 13.65 18.24
C PRO A 51 13.96 13.31 19.50
N PRO A 52 13.96 12.04 19.96
CA PRO A 52 14.80 11.64 21.09
C PRO A 52 16.23 12.09 20.84
N ILE A 53 16.88 12.74 21.81
CA ILE A 53 18.28 13.11 21.67
C ILE A 53 19.08 11.80 21.77
N GLY A 54 19.34 11.15 20.63
CA GLY A 54 20.23 9.99 20.57
C GLY A 54 21.66 10.38 20.95
N GLU A 55 22.46 9.41 21.41
CA GLU A 55 23.85 9.59 21.87
C GLU A 55 24.80 10.32 20.89
N HIS A 56 24.40 10.51 19.63
CA HIS A 56 25.25 11.01 18.54
C HIS A 56 24.92 12.42 18.03
N GLY A 57 24.11 13.21 18.75
CA GLY A 57 23.95 14.64 18.45
C GLY A 57 23.28 14.95 17.11
N SER A 58 22.01 15.36 17.17
CA SER A 58 21.20 15.86 16.05
C SER A 58 20.70 14.81 15.03
N ILE A 59 19.64 14.08 15.43
CA ILE A 59 18.73 13.37 14.49
C ILE A 59 18.19 14.31 13.39
N LEU A 60 18.20 15.63 13.64
CA LEU A 60 17.81 16.65 12.68
C LEU A 60 18.64 16.62 11.38
N HIS A 61 19.95 16.30 11.47
CA HIS A 61 20.80 16.15 10.29
C HIS A 61 20.41 14.91 9.47
N MET A 62 20.12 13.79 10.15
CA MET A 62 19.64 12.57 9.49
C MET A 62 18.28 12.79 8.82
N LEU A 63 17.38 13.55 9.44
CA LEU A 63 16.08 13.92 8.86
C LEU A 63 16.26 14.74 7.58
N LYS A 64 17.16 15.73 7.58
CA LYS A 64 17.39 16.58 6.40
C LYS A 64 17.89 15.79 5.19
N GLU A 65 18.80 14.84 5.42
CA GLU A 65 19.34 13.98 4.36
C GLU A 65 18.34 12.90 3.91
N THR A 66 17.49 12.40 4.81
CA THR A 66 16.53 11.32 4.48
C THR A 66 15.26 11.80 3.79
N ILE A 67 14.82 13.04 4.01
CA ILE A 67 13.59 13.59 3.41
C ILE A 67 13.60 13.53 1.87
N PRO A 68 14.67 13.95 1.16
CA PRO A 68 14.72 13.84 -0.31
C PRO A 68 14.61 12.39 -0.80
N HIS A 69 15.28 11.46 -0.14
CA HIS A 69 15.24 10.03 -0.50
C HIS A 69 13.87 9.41 -0.24
N ALA A 70 13.25 9.72 0.90
CA ALA A 70 11.89 9.26 1.22
C ALA A 70 10.86 9.82 0.24
N THR A 71 11.02 11.08 -0.17
CA THR A 71 10.15 11.72 -1.17
C THR A 71 10.30 11.04 -2.53
N PHE A 72 11.53 10.80 -2.98
CA PHE A 72 11.80 10.10 -4.24
C PHE A 72 11.16 8.71 -4.25
N ASN A 73 11.33 7.93 -3.18
CA ASN A 73 10.72 6.60 -3.07
C ASN A 73 9.19 6.68 -3.10
N THR A 74 8.59 7.67 -2.43
CA THR A 74 7.13 7.88 -2.45
C THR A 74 6.62 8.17 -3.86
N VAL A 75 7.33 9.02 -4.60
CA VAL A 75 7.01 9.33 -6.00
C VAL A 75 7.07 8.07 -6.86
N VAL A 76 8.13 7.26 -6.71
CA VAL A 76 8.26 5.98 -7.43
C VAL A 76 7.11 5.02 -7.10
N LEU A 77 6.72 4.90 -5.83
CA LEU A 77 5.62 4.03 -5.41
C LEU A 77 4.26 4.50 -5.97
N ILE A 78 4.01 5.81 -5.99
CA ILE A 78 2.79 6.38 -6.58
C ILE A 78 2.75 6.09 -8.09
N PHE A 79 3.85 6.33 -8.81
CA PHE A 79 3.91 6.00 -10.24
C PHE A 79 3.72 4.51 -10.49
N SER A 80 4.29 3.64 -9.66
CA SER A 80 4.08 2.19 -9.73
C SER A 80 2.61 1.80 -9.56
N SER A 81 1.88 2.46 -8.66
CA SER A 81 0.43 2.25 -8.52
C SER A 81 -0.33 2.67 -9.79
N VAL A 82 0.03 3.81 -10.37
CA VAL A 82 -0.57 4.31 -11.63
C VAL A 82 -0.32 3.33 -12.79
N THR A 83 0.91 2.81 -12.93
CA THR A 83 1.22 1.82 -13.99
C THR A 83 0.43 0.52 -13.81
N MET A 84 0.22 0.07 -12.57
CA MET A 84 -0.64 -1.09 -12.29
C MET A 84 -2.11 -0.86 -12.65
N VAL A 85 -2.65 0.34 -12.44
CA VAL A 85 -4.02 0.66 -12.87
C VAL A 85 -4.11 0.70 -14.41
N MET A 86 -3.12 1.29 -15.08
CA MET A 86 -3.07 1.33 -16.56
C MET A 86 -2.95 -0.07 -17.18
N SER A 87 -2.19 -0.99 -16.55
CA SER A 87 -2.09 -2.38 -17.00
C SER A 87 -3.45 -3.07 -16.89
N TRP A 88 -4.15 -2.89 -15.76
CA TRP A 88 -5.48 -3.44 -15.55
C TRP A 88 -6.52 -2.90 -16.56
N VAL A 89 -6.50 -1.59 -16.84
CA VAL A 89 -7.40 -0.98 -17.85
C VAL A 89 -7.11 -1.53 -19.25
N SER A 90 -5.84 -1.66 -19.62
CA SER A 90 -5.43 -2.21 -20.93
C SER A 90 -5.88 -3.67 -21.08
N LEU A 91 -5.77 -4.46 -20.00
CA LEU A 91 -6.28 -5.84 -19.96
C LEU A 91 -7.81 -5.89 -20.15
N LYS A 92 -8.55 -4.97 -19.52
CA LYS A 92 -10.01 -4.85 -19.71
C LYS A 92 -10.39 -4.48 -21.15
N GLN A 93 -9.57 -3.69 -21.84
CA GLN A 93 -9.72 -3.35 -23.25
C GLN A 93 -9.24 -4.44 -24.21
N LYS A 94 -8.73 -5.58 -23.69
CA LYS A 94 -8.12 -6.68 -24.45
C LYS A 94 -6.86 -6.30 -25.24
N ASP A 95 -6.21 -5.18 -24.90
CA ASP A 95 -4.91 -4.77 -25.46
C ASP A 95 -3.78 -5.40 -24.64
N LEU A 96 -3.41 -6.63 -25.02
CA LEU A 96 -2.40 -7.41 -24.31
C LEU A 96 -0.98 -6.85 -24.44
N SER A 97 -0.71 -6.13 -25.53
CA SER A 97 0.60 -5.51 -25.77
C SER A 97 0.83 -4.37 -24.79
N LYS A 98 -0.16 -3.48 -24.60
CA LYS A 98 -0.06 -2.40 -23.61
C LYS A 98 -0.09 -2.90 -22.16
N TYR A 99 -0.92 -3.91 -21.87
CA TYR A 99 -0.95 -4.56 -20.57
C TYR A 99 0.44 -5.03 -20.12
N LYS A 100 1.14 -5.75 -21.01
CA LYS A 100 2.49 -6.27 -20.80
C LYS A 100 3.50 -5.17 -20.47
N VAL A 101 3.52 -4.12 -21.31
CA VAL A 101 4.38 -2.94 -21.10
C VAL A 101 4.13 -2.28 -19.74
N TYR A 102 2.87 -2.08 -19.35
CA TYR A 102 2.55 -1.44 -18.07
C TYR A 102 2.77 -2.33 -16.84
N LEU A 103 2.69 -3.65 -16.99
CA LEU A 103 3.01 -4.60 -15.92
C LEU A 103 4.53 -4.77 -15.73
N GLY A 104 5.32 -4.51 -16.78
CA GLY A 104 6.78 -4.66 -16.77
C GLY A 104 7.28 -6.00 -17.31
N THR A 105 6.49 -6.68 -18.15
CA THR A 105 6.83 -7.95 -18.83
C THR A 105 6.59 -7.85 -20.32
#